data_AF-A0A136KU00-F1
#
_entry.id   AF-A0A136KU00-F1
#
_cell.length_a   1.000
_cell.length_b   1.000
_cell.length_c   1.000
_cell.angle_alpha   90.00
_cell.angle_beta   90.00
_cell.angle_gamma   90.00
#
_symmetry.space_group_name_H-M   'P 1'
#
loop_
_entity.id
_entity.type
_entity.pdbx_description
1 polymer ?
#
loop_
_entity_poly.entity_id
_entity_poly.type
_entity_poly.pdbx_seq_one_letter_code
_entity_poly.pdbx_strand_id
1 'polypeptide(L)'
;MDLDARRVLYACKGRSGSALFEFKAFLKAKGADPAKVQAFTCDMGPAFLGGIAQAFPQASVTLDRYHLVALLTRAVDETRKAETKKATKFKRTRWLWLKNPTNLSEKEKLSLQELLEENAFPLTGKAYGLRLAFQELFKVPRCQAQTAFYEWIGMALASDIHAVVEVAVTFFNAADKILRWFETRISNGSWKASTAFCKQPKTKREATATLKTSSP
;
A
#
# COMPACT_ATOMS: atom_id res chain seq x y z
N MET A 1 5.39 -10.35 14.84
CA MET A 1 4.28 -11.31 14.73
C MET A 1 4.89 -12.66 14.41
N ASP A 2 4.35 -13.71 15.01
CA ASP A 2 4.59 -15.10 14.65
C ASP A 2 3.48 -15.50 13.67
N LEU A 3 3.81 -15.81 12.41
CA LEU A 3 2.79 -16.15 11.42
C LEU A 3 2.17 -17.52 11.65
N ASP A 4 2.97 -18.46 12.14
CA ASP A 4 2.55 -19.84 12.35
C ASP A 4 1.60 -19.90 13.55
N ALA A 5 1.94 -19.18 14.63
CA ALA A 5 1.09 -19.08 15.83
C ALA A 5 0.07 -17.92 15.80
N ARG A 6 0.01 -17.13 14.72
CA ARG A 6 -0.87 -15.94 14.54
C ARG A 6 -0.90 -14.97 15.74
N ARG A 7 0.23 -14.75 16.42
CA ARG A 7 0.30 -13.90 17.63
C ARG A 7 1.20 -12.68 17.47
N VAL A 8 0.81 -11.59 18.11
CA VAL A 8 1.65 -10.39 18.23
C VAL A 8 2.75 -10.67 19.24
N LEU A 9 4.00 -10.52 18.81
CA LEU A 9 5.17 -10.78 19.65
C LEU A 9 5.67 -9.51 20.36
N TYR A 10 5.43 -8.35 19.74
CA TYR A 10 5.93 -7.07 20.22
C TYR A 10 5.07 -5.95 19.64
N ALA A 11 4.69 -5.01 20.50
CA ALA A 11 4.03 -3.77 20.14
C ALA A 11 4.73 -2.65 20.92
N CYS A 12 5.18 -1.62 20.21
CA CYS A 12 5.83 -0.45 20.82
C CYS A 12 5.02 0.81 20.51
N LYS A 13 5.21 1.82 21.35
CA LYS A 13 4.55 3.11 21.23
C LYS A 13 5.50 4.09 20.55
N GLY A 14 5.38 4.30 19.24
CA GLY A 14 6.27 5.20 18.51
C GLY A 14 6.27 4.98 17.00
N ARG A 15 6.85 5.92 16.24
CA ARG A 15 6.91 5.90 14.76
C ARG A 15 8.34 6.01 14.20
N SER A 16 9.35 5.90 15.05
CA SER A 16 10.74 6.12 14.69
C SER A 16 11.44 4.80 14.37
N GLY A 17 12.48 4.84 13.53
CA GLY A 17 13.36 3.69 13.30
C GLY A 17 13.95 3.10 14.59
N SER A 18 14.00 3.88 15.70
CA SER A 18 14.38 3.41 17.04
C SER A 18 13.55 2.21 17.52
N ALA A 19 12.26 2.14 17.16
CA ALA A 19 11.37 1.03 17.51
C ALA A 19 11.88 -0.34 17.03
N LEU A 20 12.61 -0.37 15.90
CA LEU A 20 13.17 -1.61 15.36
C LEU A 20 14.41 -2.05 16.12
N PHE A 21 15.19 -1.10 16.65
CA PHE A 21 16.31 -1.41 17.54
C PHE A 21 15.82 -1.88 18.91
N GLU A 22 14.76 -1.26 19.43
CA GLU A 22 14.08 -1.72 20.65
C GLU A 22 13.52 -3.13 20.48
N PHE A 23 12.88 -3.41 19.34
CA PHE A 23 12.40 -4.76 19.03
C PHE A 23 13.55 -5.78 18.94
N LYS A 24 14.66 -5.41 18.29
CA LYS A 24 15.86 -6.25 18.22
C LYS A 24 16.44 -6.54 19.61
N ALA A 25 16.49 -5.54 20.49
CA ALA A 25 16.92 -5.70 21.87
C ALA A 25 15.97 -6.60 22.67
N PHE A 26 14.66 -6.43 22.48
CA PHE A 26 13.64 -7.27 23.09
C PHE A 26 13.78 -8.75 22.70
N LEU A 27 14.03 -9.05 21.42
CA LEU A 27 14.27 -10.42 20.96
C LEU A 27 15.46 -11.04 21.68
N LYS A 28 16.59 -10.32 21.74
CA LYS A 28 17.79 -10.78 22.46
C LYS A 28 17.52 -11.02 23.94
N ALA A 29 16.79 -10.11 24.60
CA ALA A 29 16.44 -10.23 26.02
C ALA A 29 15.53 -11.45 26.30
N LYS A 30 14.78 -11.92 25.30
CA LYS A 30 13.97 -13.14 25.37
C LYS A 30 14.70 -14.40 24.90
N GLY A 31 16.01 -14.32 24.64
CA GLY A 31 16.81 -15.44 24.13
C GLY A 31 16.51 -15.82 22.68
N ALA A 32 15.76 -14.99 21.95
CA ALA A 32 15.49 -15.19 20.54
C ALA A 32 16.59 -14.54 19.69
N ASP A 33 17.05 -15.26 18.67
CA ASP A 33 18.00 -14.73 17.70
C ASP A 33 17.29 -13.76 16.71
N PRO A 34 17.65 -12.46 16.69
CA PRO A 34 17.08 -11.51 15.75
C PRO A 34 17.32 -11.86 14.27
N ALA A 35 18.34 -12.66 13.95
CA ALA A 35 18.59 -13.11 12.58
C ALA A 35 17.49 -14.04 12.06
N LYS A 36 16.68 -14.62 12.95
CA LYS A 36 15.50 -15.42 12.57
C LYS A 36 14.33 -14.57 12.07
N VAL A 37 14.38 -13.23 12.19
CA VAL A 37 13.39 -12.35 11.56
C VAL A 37 13.64 -12.30 10.05
N GLN A 38 12.83 -13.01 9.26
CA GLN A 38 13.05 -13.18 7.82
C GLN A 38 12.29 -12.16 6.95
N ALA A 39 11.21 -11.56 7.49
CA ALA A 39 10.35 -10.70 6.69
C ALA A 39 9.73 -9.57 7.51
N PHE A 40 9.52 -8.44 6.85
CA PHE A 40 8.74 -7.31 7.31
C PHE A 40 7.68 -6.96 6.28
N THR A 41 6.53 -6.54 6.78
CA THR A 41 5.50 -5.87 5.99
C THR A 41 5.28 -4.49 6.58
N CYS A 42 5.53 -3.45 5.79
CA CYS A 42 5.46 -2.07 6.27
C CYS A 42 4.90 -1.12 5.22
N ASP A 43 4.60 0.09 5.68
CA ASP A 43 4.34 1.20 4.79
C ASP A 43 5.62 1.67 4.06
N MET A 44 5.47 2.62 3.14
CA MET A 44 6.60 3.25 2.43
C MET A 44 7.29 4.35 3.26
N GLY A 45 7.24 4.32 4.59
CA GLY A 45 7.92 5.31 5.42
C GLY A 45 9.44 5.18 5.32
N PRO A 46 10.19 6.20 4.85
CA PRO A 46 11.66 6.10 4.70
C PRO A 46 12.37 5.75 6.01
N ALA A 47 11.88 6.27 7.13
CA ALA A 47 12.41 5.97 8.46
C ALA A 47 12.26 4.49 8.84
N PHE A 48 11.16 3.84 8.43
CA PHE A 48 10.95 2.41 8.67
C PHE A 48 11.81 1.56 7.74
N LEU A 49 11.84 1.88 6.44
CA LEU A 49 12.67 1.17 5.48
C LEU A 49 14.16 1.23 5.85
N GLY A 50 14.65 2.42 6.20
CA GLY A 50 16.02 2.62 6.67
C GLY A 50 16.30 1.91 7.99
N GLY A 51 15.36 1.99 8.94
CA GLY A 51 15.49 1.28 10.22
C GLY A 51 15.51 -0.24 10.06
N ILE A 52 14.73 -0.82 9.14
CA ILE A 52 14.74 -2.26 8.87
C ILE A 52 16.07 -2.66 8.26
N ALA A 53 16.55 -1.92 7.26
CA ALA A 53 17.83 -2.18 6.62
C ALA A 53 19.00 -2.16 7.63
N GLN A 54 18.97 -1.26 8.62
CA GLN A 54 19.99 -1.17 9.66
C GLN A 54 19.84 -2.24 10.75
N ALA A 55 18.63 -2.46 11.26
CA ALA A 55 18.41 -3.37 12.39
C ALA A 55 18.36 -4.85 11.94
N PHE A 56 17.83 -5.14 10.76
CA PHE A 56 17.57 -6.47 10.23
C PHE A 56 17.98 -6.57 8.74
N PRO A 57 19.28 -6.47 8.42
CA PRO A 57 19.76 -6.40 7.03
C PRO A 57 19.44 -7.63 6.17
N GLN A 58 19.25 -8.79 6.81
CA GLN A 58 18.89 -10.05 6.13
C GLN A 58 17.38 -10.22 5.94
N ALA A 59 16.57 -9.36 6.56
CA ALA A 59 15.13 -9.47 6.49
C ALA A 59 14.62 -8.84 5.20
N SER A 60 13.76 -9.58 4.52
CA SER A 60 13.11 -9.06 3.33
C SER A 60 11.94 -8.13 3.67
N VAL A 61 11.66 -7.16 2.80
CA VAL A 61 10.60 -6.18 3.01
C VAL A 61 9.54 -6.33 1.93
N THR A 62 8.27 -6.41 2.34
CA THR A 62 7.11 -6.33 1.47
C THR A 62 6.33 -5.06 1.77
N LEU A 63 6.01 -4.27 0.74
CA LEU A 63 5.20 -3.06 0.95
C LEU A 63 3.72 -3.40 1.08
N ASP A 64 3.06 -2.76 2.04
CA ASP A 64 1.65 -2.99 2.27
C ASP A 64 0.78 -2.38 1.16
N ARG A 65 -0.07 -3.24 0.58
CA ARG A 65 -0.94 -2.90 -0.56
C ARG A 65 -1.92 -1.77 -0.26
N TYR A 66 -2.43 -1.68 0.97
CA TYR A 66 -3.37 -0.60 1.32
C TYR A 66 -2.68 0.76 1.23
N HIS A 67 -1.41 0.85 1.64
CA HIS A 67 -0.64 2.09 1.51
C HIS A 67 -0.27 2.44 0.08
N LEU A 68 0.03 1.44 -0.77
CA LEU A 68 0.25 1.65 -2.20
C LEU A 68 -1.02 2.22 -2.87
N VAL A 69 -2.17 1.58 -2.65
CA VAL A 69 -3.46 2.06 -3.18
C VAL A 69 -3.81 3.44 -2.62
N ALA A 70 -3.54 3.70 -1.34
CA ALA A 70 -3.79 5.00 -0.73
C ALA A 70 -2.97 6.13 -1.35
N LEU A 71 -1.75 5.87 -1.85
CA LEU A 71 -0.95 6.87 -2.57
C LEU A 71 -1.57 7.19 -3.92
N LEU A 72 -2.01 6.18 -4.66
CA LEU A 72 -2.74 6.39 -5.91
C LEU A 72 -4.06 7.12 -5.69
N THR A 73 -4.82 6.80 -4.63
CA THR A 73 -6.03 7.54 -4.25
C THR A 73 -5.74 9.00 -3.97
N ARG A 74 -4.59 9.33 -3.36
CA ARG A 74 -4.18 10.74 -3.17
C ARG A 74 -3.85 11.41 -4.50
N ALA A 75 -3.11 10.73 -5.38
CA ALA A 75 -2.80 11.25 -6.72
C ALA A 75 -4.08 11.54 -7.54
N VAL A 76 -5.09 10.67 -7.43
CA VAL A 76 -6.42 10.92 -8.03
C VAL A 76 -7.07 12.18 -7.45
N ASP A 77 -7.06 12.36 -6.13
CA ASP A 77 -7.64 13.56 -5.50
C ASP A 77 -6.87 14.84 -5.85
N GLU A 78 -5.54 14.78 -5.95
CA GLU A 78 -4.69 15.90 -6.35
C GLU A 78 -4.97 16.32 -7.80
N THR A 79 -5.04 15.35 -8.70
CA THR A 79 -5.44 15.57 -10.10
C THR A 79 -6.82 16.21 -10.19
N ARG A 80 -7.79 15.68 -9.44
CA ARG A 80 -9.13 16.25 -9.34
C ARG A 80 -9.12 17.68 -8.82
N LYS A 81 -8.33 17.99 -7.79
CA LYS A 81 -8.20 19.36 -7.27
C LYS A 81 -7.65 20.30 -8.34
N ALA A 82 -6.65 19.85 -9.12
CA ALA A 82 -6.07 20.65 -10.19
C ALA A 82 -7.08 20.95 -11.32
N GLU A 83 -7.88 19.96 -11.73
CA GLU A 83 -8.93 20.16 -12.74
C GLU A 83 -10.12 20.97 -12.21
N THR A 84 -10.55 20.74 -10.96
CA THR A 84 -11.66 21.49 -10.34
C THR A 84 -11.38 22.98 -10.24
N LYS A 85 -10.11 23.40 -10.06
CA LYS A 85 -9.73 24.82 -10.07
C LYS A 85 -10.05 25.49 -11.41
N LYS A 86 -10.09 24.72 -12.50
CA LYS A 86 -10.36 25.18 -13.87
C LYS A 86 -11.83 24.98 -14.29
N ALA A 87 -12.52 24.00 -13.70
CA ALA A 87 -13.90 23.64 -14.04
C ALA A 87 -14.87 23.93 -12.87
N THR A 88 -15.67 24.99 -12.99
CA THR A 88 -16.62 25.45 -11.95
C THR A 88 -17.97 24.72 -11.93
N LYS A 89 -18.27 23.93 -12.96
CA LYS A 89 -19.60 23.36 -13.21
C LYS A 89 -19.95 22.16 -12.30
N PHE A 90 -18.97 21.34 -11.93
CA PHE A 90 -19.21 20.09 -11.19
C PHE A 90 -18.67 20.19 -9.76
N LYS A 91 -19.58 20.38 -8.80
CA LYS A 91 -19.26 20.40 -7.37
C LYS A 91 -19.58 19.02 -6.74
N ARG A 92 -18.85 18.66 -5.68
CA ARG A 92 -19.10 17.47 -4.82
C ARG A 92 -18.85 16.09 -5.47
N THR A 93 -18.02 16.00 -6.51
CA THR A 93 -17.68 14.72 -7.18
C THR A 93 -16.59 13.91 -6.46
N ARG A 94 -15.94 14.47 -5.43
CA ARG A 94 -14.79 13.87 -4.73
C ARG A 94 -14.96 12.37 -4.44
N TRP A 95 -16.05 12.00 -3.77
CA TRP A 95 -16.22 10.62 -3.29
C TRP A 95 -16.50 9.61 -4.40
N LEU A 96 -16.95 10.06 -5.57
CA LEU A 96 -17.12 9.20 -6.76
C LEU A 96 -15.76 8.65 -7.20
N TRP A 97 -14.72 9.48 -7.16
CA TRP A 97 -13.36 9.12 -7.59
C TRP A 97 -12.55 8.35 -6.53
N LEU A 98 -12.84 8.54 -5.23
CA LEU A 98 -12.02 7.94 -4.17
C LEU A 98 -12.49 6.57 -3.71
N LYS A 99 -13.73 6.19 -4.00
CA LYS A 99 -14.29 4.88 -3.64
C LYS A 99 -13.84 3.80 -4.64
N ASN A 100 -13.92 2.55 -4.21
CA ASN A 100 -13.89 1.42 -5.15
C ASN A 100 -15.26 1.28 -5.82
N PRO A 101 -15.34 0.79 -7.07
CA PRO A 101 -16.61 0.59 -7.77
C PRO A 101 -17.65 -0.22 -6.97
N THR A 102 -17.18 -1.22 -6.22
CA THR A 102 -18.01 -2.07 -5.35
C THR A 102 -18.64 -1.33 -4.17
N ASN A 103 -18.11 -0.16 -3.80
CA ASN A 103 -18.56 0.64 -2.66
C ASN A 103 -19.38 1.87 -3.08
N LEU A 104 -19.64 2.01 -4.38
CA LEU A 104 -20.54 3.03 -4.92
C LEU A 104 -21.97 2.50 -4.90
N SER A 105 -22.91 3.33 -4.44
CA SER A 105 -24.33 3.08 -4.65
C SER A 105 -24.69 3.18 -6.14
N GLU A 106 -25.81 2.60 -6.57
CA GLU A 106 -26.25 2.68 -7.97
C GLU A 106 -26.36 4.13 -8.47
N LYS A 107 -26.86 5.04 -7.63
CA LYS A 107 -26.91 6.47 -7.95
C LYS A 107 -25.51 7.08 -8.16
N GLU A 108 -24.56 6.71 -7.32
CA GLU A 108 -23.16 7.16 -7.46
C GLU A 108 -22.48 6.56 -8.69
N LYS A 109 -22.80 5.30 -9.06
CA LYS A 109 -22.28 4.67 -10.29
C LYS A 109 -22.78 5.41 -11.53
N LEU A 110 -24.08 5.70 -11.61
CA LEU A 110 -24.66 6.49 -12.70
C LEU A 110 -24.03 7.87 -12.80
N SER A 111 -23.86 8.55 -11.65
CA SER A 111 -23.21 9.88 -11.61
C SER A 111 -21.74 9.81 -12.06
N LEU A 112 -21.02 8.75 -11.70
CA LEU A 112 -19.62 8.57 -12.13
C LEU A 112 -19.56 8.27 -13.64
N GLN A 113 -20.49 7.48 -14.17
CA GLN A 113 -20.57 7.18 -15.59
C GLN A 113 -20.83 8.44 -16.42
N GLU A 114 -21.81 9.26 -16.01
CA GLU A 114 -22.11 10.55 -16.66
C GLU A 114 -20.87 11.45 -16.70
N LEU A 115 -20.13 11.58 -15.60
CA LEU A 115 -18.88 12.38 -15.56
C LEU A 115 -17.79 11.87 -16.51
N LEU A 116 -17.72 10.56 -16.73
CA LEU A 116 -16.77 9.93 -17.64
C LEU A 116 -17.20 10.14 -19.10
N GLU A 117 -18.48 9.96 -19.40
CA GLU A 117 -19.06 10.13 -20.74
C GLU A 117 -19.01 11.58 -21.21
N GLU A 118 -19.33 12.53 -20.33
CA GLU A 118 -19.22 13.97 -20.61
C GLU A 118 -17.78 14.47 -20.68
N ASN A 119 -16.81 13.61 -20.35
CA ASN A 119 -15.40 13.97 -20.24
C ASN A 119 -15.19 15.20 -19.33
N ALA A 120 -15.95 15.27 -18.23
CA ALA A 120 -15.98 16.43 -17.33
C ALA A 120 -14.66 16.61 -16.55
N PHE A 121 -13.95 15.51 -16.31
CA PHE A 121 -12.65 15.47 -15.63
C PHE A 121 -11.71 14.45 -16.33
N PRO A 122 -11.18 14.76 -17.53
CA PRO A 122 -10.40 13.82 -18.34
C PRO A 122 -9.20 13.24 -17.59
N LEU A 123 -8.42 14.08 -16.91
CA LEU A 123 -7.22 13.63 -16.21
C LEU A 123 -7.58 12.87 -14.94
N THR A 124 -8.61 13.28 -14.21
CA THR A 124 -9.09 12.55 -13.03
C THR A 124 -9.63 11.17 -13.42
N GLY A 125 -10.38 11.08 -14.52
CA GLY A 125 -10.87 9.82 -15.06
C GLY A 125 -9.72 8.87 -15.43
N LYS A 126 -8.71 9.37 -16.14
CA LYS A 126 -7.50 8.61 -16.47
C LYS A 126 -6.73 8.17 -15.21
N ALA A 127 -6.51 9.06 -14.23
CA ALA A 127 -5.88 8.72 -12.96
C ALA A 127 -6.66 7.67 -12.17
N TYR A 128 -7.99 7.78 -12.16
CA TYR A 128 -8.89 6.82 -11.51
C TYR A 128 -8.77 5.43 -12.15
N GLY A 129 -8.77 5.37 -13.48
CA GLY A 129 -8.54 4.13 -14.24
C GLY A 129 -7.19 3.49 -13.90
N LEU A 130 -6.11 4.28 -13.88
CA LEU A 130 -4.77 3.79 -13.51
C LEU A 130 -4.73 3.24 -12.08
N ARG A 131 -5.40 3.88 -11.13
CA ARG A 131 -5.53 3.36 -9.76
C ARG A 131 -6.24 2.01 -9.73
N LEU A 132 -7.35 1.87 -10.45
CA LEU A 132 -8.09 0.61 -10.51
C LEU A 132 -7.26 -0.50 -11.17
N ALA A 133 -6.61 -0.19 -12.30
CA ALA A 133 -5.71 -1.11 -12.98
C ALA A 133 -4.59 -1.61 -12.05
N PHE A 134 -4.00 -0.73 -11.24
CA PHE A 134 -3.00 -1.12 -10.24
C PHE A 134 -3.55 -2.11 -9.20
N GLN A 135 -4.79 -1.92 -8.75
CA GLN A 135 -5.42 -2.85 -7.81
C GLN A 135 -5.64 -4.24 -8.42
N GLU A 136 -5.97 -4.30 -9.70
CA GLU A 136 -6.14 -5.56 -10.44
C GLU A 136 -4.83 -6.33 -10.59
N LEU A 137 -3.67 -5.67 -10.59
CA LEU A 137 -2.36 -6.34 -10.60
C LEU A 137 -2.27 -7.38 -9.48
N PHE A 138 -2.82 -7.12 -8.30
CA PHE A 138 -2.75 -8.06 -7.19
C PHE A 138 -3.62 -9.32 -7.36
N LYS A 139 -4.41 -9.41 -8.43
CA LYS A 139 -5.18 -10.61 -8.78
C LYS A 139 -4.48 -11.48 -9.82
N VAL A 140 -3.41 -10.98 -10.46
CA VAL A 140 -2.72 -11.74 -11.51
C VAL A 140 -1.88 -12.89 -10.92
N PRO A 141 -1.65 -13.97 -11.68
CA PRO A 141 -0.73 -15.03 -11.29
C PRO A 141 0.70 -14.52 -11.08
N ARG A 142 1.46 -15.16 -10.19
CA ARG A 142 2.86 -14.77 -9.89
C ARG A 142 3.72 -14.69 -11.16
N CYS A 143 3.55 -15.61 -12.10
CA CYS A 143 4.33 -15.64 -13.34
C CYS A 143 4.10 -14.43 -14.25
N GLN A 144 2.97 -13.72 -14.09
CA GLN A 144 2.63 -12.53 -14.89
C GLN A 144 2.87 -11.22 -14.11
N ALA A 145 3.10 -11.31 -12.80
CA ALA A 145 3.12 -10.14 -11.92
C ALA A 145 4.18 -9.10 -12.31
N GLN A 146 5.38 -9.56 -12.66
CA GLN A 146 6.47 -8.67 -13.05
C GLN A 146 6.16 -7.92 -14.34
N THR A 147 5.72 -8.63 -15.38
CA THR A 147 5.33 -8.04 -16.67
C THR A 147 4.19 -7.04 -16.49
N ALA A 148 3.10 -7.46 -15.84
CA ALA A 148 1.94 -6.59 -15.62
C ALA A 148 2.28 -5.34 -14.79
N PHE A 149 3.18 -5.47 -13.81
CA PHE A 149 3.64 -4.34 -13.02
C PHE A 149 4.40 -3.32 -13.87
N TYR A 150 5.37 -3.76 -14.69
CA TYR A 150 6.15 -2.84 -15.53
C TYR A 150 5.33 -2.24 -16.68
N GLU A 151 4.36 -2.99 -17.24
CA GLU A 151 3.38 -2.44 -18.17
C GLU A 151 2.56 -1.32 -17.52
N TRP A 152 2.10 -1.54 -16.28
CA TRP A 152 1.40 -0.51 -15.53
C TRP A 152 2.28 0.71 -15.25
N ILE A 153 3.55 0.52 -14.90
CA ILE A 153 4.51 1.62 -14.73
C ILE A 153 4.64 2.42 -16.03
N GLY A 154 4.77 1.75 -17.18
CA GLY A 154 4.81 2.40 -18.49
C GLY A 154 3.58 3.26 -18.76
N MET A 155 2.38 2.72 -18.54
CA MET A 155 1.12 3.47 -18.68
C MET A 155 1.03 4.67 -17.73
N ALA A 156 1.49 4.50 -16.48
CA ALA A 156 1.45 5.55 -15.48
C ALA A 156 2.45 6.69 -15.77
N LEU A 157 3.66 6.36 -16.25
CA LEU A 157 4.65 7.34 -16.66
C LEU A 157 4.22 8.11 -17.92
N ALA A 158 3.63 7.41 -18.90
CA ALA A 158 3.06 8.01 -20.12
C ALA A 158 1.71 8.72 -19.89
N SER A 159 1.27 8.86 -18.64
CA SER A 159 -0.04 9.44 -18.34
C SER A 159 -0.08 10.96 -18.48
N ASP A 160 1.08 11.63 -18.38
CA ASP A 160 1.26 13.09 -18.23
C ASP A 160 0.54 13.70 -17.02
N ILE A 161 0.11 12.86 -16.06
CA ILE A 161 -0.52 13.30 -14.82
C ILE A 161 0.55 13.35 -13.74
N HIS A 162 1.05 14.54 -13.45
CA HIS A 162 2.19 14.76 -12.54
C HIS A 162 2.10 13.94 -11.24
N ALA A 163 0.97 13.99 -10.52
CA ALA A 163 0.80 13.25 -9.27
C ALA A 163 0.84 11.72 -9.45
N VAL A 164 0.40 11.20 -10.60
CA VAL A 164 0.48 9.76 -10.91
C VAL A 164 1.89 9.38 -11.30
N VAL A 165 2.59 10.22 -12.08
CA VAL A 165 3.99 10.02 -12.47
C VAL A 165 4.89 9.94 -11.24
N GLU A 166 4.72 10.83 -10.25
CA GLU A 166 5.49 10.78 -8.99
C GLU A 166 5.28 9.46 -8.24
N VAL A 167 4.04 8.97 -8.18
CA VAL A 167 3.74 7.67 -7.55
C VAL A 167 4.36 6.53 -8.36
N ALA A 168 4.32 6.59 -9.70
CA ALA A 168 4.92 5.58 -10.57
C ALA A 168 6.44 5.51 -10.40
N VAL A 169 7.14 6.65 -10.34
CA VAL A 169 8.59 6.70 -10.05
C VAL A 169 8.88 6.09 -8.67
N THR A 170 8.07 6.42 -7.67
CA THR A 170 8.21 5.84 -6.33
C THR A 170 8.04 4.31 -6.35
N PHE A 171 7.05 3.81 -7.09
CA PHE A 171 6.79 2.37 -7.19
C PHE A 171 7.87 1.65 -7.98
N PHE A 172 8.38 2.25 -9.06
CA PHE A 172 9.50 1.74 -9.82
C PHE A 172 10.74 1.55 -8.95
N ASN A 173 11.10 2.57 -8.16
CA ASN A 173 12.23 2.49 -7.23
C ASN A 173 12.05 1.47 -6.09
N ALA A 174 10.80 1.09 -5.80
CA ALA A 174 10.45 0.10 -4.79
C ALA A 174 9.94 -1.23 -5.38
N ALA A 175 10.20 -1.49 -6.67
CA ALA A 175 9.63 -2.62 -7.41
C ALA A 175 9.90 -3.96 -6.73
N ASP A 176 11.12 -4.15 -6.19
CA ASP A 176 11.52 -5.36 -5.47
C ASP A 176 10.59 -5.65 -4.28
N LYS A 177 10.23 -4.62 -3.51
CA LYS A 177 9.40 -4.76 -2.30
C LYS A 177 7.91 -4.89 -2.62
N ILE A 178 7.46 -4.35 -3.75
CA ILE A 178 6.07 -4.49 -4.22
C ILE A 178 5.86 -5.90 -4.80
N LEU A 179 6.75 -6.32 -5.71
CA LEU A 179 6.66 -7.62 -6.38
C LEU A 179 6.83 -8.79 -5.41
N ARG A 180 7.54 -8.59 -4.29
CA ARG A 180 7.69 -9.61 -3.25
C ARG A 180 6.37 -10.09 -2.65
N TRP A 181 5.31 -9.27 -2.70
CA TRP A 181 3.99 -9.70 -2.28
C TRP A 181 3.49 -10.93 -3.06
N PHE A 182 3.83 -11.06 -4.35
CA PHE A 182 3.43 -12.20 -5.17
C PHE A 182 4.17 -13.50 -4.81
N GLU A 183 5.29 -13.39 -4.08
CA GLU A 183 6.04 -14.54 -3.60
C GLU A 183 5.54 -15.01 -2.23
N THR A 184 5.31 -14.07 -1.32
CA THR A 184 5.06 -14.38 0.09
C THR A 184 3.58 -14.37 0.47
N ARG A 185 2.76 -13.60 -0.27
CA ARG A 185 1.37 -13.26 0.05
C ARG A 185 1.18 -12.62 1.43
N ILE A 186 2.26 -12.19 2.08
CA ILE A 186 2.22 -11.53 3.38
C ILE A 186 1.68 -10.11 3.19
N SER A 187 0.68 -9.71 3.98
CA SER A 187 0.15 -8.35 4.00
C SER A 187 -0.31 -7.96 5.39
N ASN A 188 -0.40 -6.66 5.69
CA ASN A 188 -1.09 -6.19 6.89
C ASN A 188 -2.61 -6.37 6.79
N GLY A 189 -3.15 -7.15 5.84
CA GLY A 189 -4.58 -7.47 5.77
C GLY A 189 -4.94 -8.82 6.41
N SER A 190 -4.01 -9.78 6.40
CA SER A 190 -4.25 -11.16 6.86
C SER A 190 -4.45 -11.27 8.37
N TRP A 191 -4.09 -10.25 9.15
CA TRP A 191 -4.33 -10.23 10.60
C TRP A 191 -5.78 -9.91 11.00
N LYS A 192 -6.54 -9.22 10.14
CA LYS A 192 -7.89 -8.75 10.48
C LYS A 192 -8.91 -9.88 10.65
N ALA A 193 -8.60 -11.09 10.18
CA ALA A 193 -9.45 -12.26 10.34
C ALA A 193 -9.24 -13.01 11.69
N SER A 194 -8.30 -12.59 12.56
CA SER A 194 -8.01 -13.33 13.79
C SER A 194 -7.88 -12.49 15.08
N THR A 195 -8.11 -11.18 15.08
CA THR A 195 -8.15 -10.40 16.33
C THR A 195 -9.25 -9.34 16.37
N ALA A 196 -10.35 -9.68 17.02
CA ALA A 196 -11.26 -8.72 17.63
C ALA A 196 -10.63 -8.13 18.91
N PHE A 197 -9.43 -7.53 18.84
CA PHE A 197 -8.87 -6.78 19.98
C PHE A 197 -7.68 -5.87 19.59
N CYS A 198 -7.97 -4.69 19.05
CA CYS A 198 -7.27 -3.44 19.37
C CYS A 198 -8.08 -2.30 18.74
N LYS A 199 -9.04 -1.72 19.48
CA LYS A 199 -9.66 -0.47 19.09
C LYS A 199 -8.64 0.65 19.32
N GLN A 200 -7.89 1.03 18.28
CA GLN A 200 -7.38 2.38 18.14
C GLN A 200 -7.75 2.94 16.75
N PRO A 201 -8.08 4.25 16.67
CA PRO A 201 -8.75 4.83 15.51
C PRO A 201 -7.88 4.76 14.26
N LYS A 202 -8.54 4.48 13.13
CA LYS A 202 -8.03 4.34 11.76
C LYS A 202 -7.22 5.55 11.28
N THR A 203 -6.03 5.79 11.81
CA THR A 203 -5.08 6.76 11.26
C THR A 203 -3.68 6.44 11.76
N LYS A 204 -2.72 6.31 10.83
CA LYS A 204 -1.25 6.35 10.97
C LYS A 204 -0.52 5.01 10.81
N ARG A 205 0.13 4.87 9.64
CA ARG A 205 1.45 4.25 9.36
C ARG A 205 1.91 3.19 10.36
N GLU A 206 1.75 1.92 9.99
CA GLU A 206 2.07 0.73 10.80
C GLU A 206 3.12 -0.14 10.08
N ALA A 207 4.05 -0.71 10.84
CA ALA A 207 4.95 -1.74 10.36
C ALA A 207 4.77 -3.00 11.20
N THR A 208 4.59 -4.13 10.53
CA THR A 208 4.43 -5.44 11.16
C THR A 208 5.66 -6.29 10.83
N ALA A 209 6.40 -6.67 11.86
CA ALA A 209 7.51 -7.63 11.73
C ALA A 209 6.96 -9.05 11.71
N THR A 210 7.56 -9.94 10.93
CA THR A 210 7.13 -11.31 10.77
C THR A 210 8.27 -12.29 11.03
N LEU A 211 8.08 -13.14 12.04
CA LEU A 211 8.92 -14.27 12.40
C LEU A 211 8.24 -15.53 11.86
N LYS A 212 8.99 -16.31 11.06
CA LYS A 212 8.61 -17.66 10.67
C LYS A 212 9.40 -18.59 11.57
N THR A 213 8.72 -19.33 12.44
CA THR A 213 9.40 -20.32 13.26
C THR A 213 9.47 -21.59 12.44
N SER A 214 10.64 -21.93 11.93
CA SER A 214 10.88 -23.30 11.49
C SER A 214 10.73 -24.19 12.73
N SER A 215 9.60 -24.86 12.86
CA SER A 215 9.48 -25.99 13.79
C SER A 215 10.55 -27.04 13.42
N PRO A 216 11.17 -27.69 14.41
CA PRO A 216 12.13 -28.75 14.18
C PRO A 216 11.50 -29.95 13.45
#